data_AF-A0A1C2XX69-F1
#
_entry.id   AF-A0A1C2XX69-F1
#
_cell.length_a   1.000
_cell.length_b   1.000
_cell.length_c   1.000
_cell.angle_alpha   90.00
_cell.angle_beta   90.00
_cell.angle_gamma   90.00
#
_symmetry.space_group_name_H-M   'P 1'
#
loop_
_entity.id
_entity.type
_entity.pdbx_description
1 polymer ?
#
loop_
_entity_poly.entity_id
_entity_poly.type
_entity_poly.pdbx_seq_one_letter_code
_entity_poly.pdbx_strand_id
1 'polypeptide(L)'
;MSKNFSDDRNQQQGLQMNRRKFLKAGAAAAVTMGLMGTVGAMPAVAAEAAVGSSVTVNGARSKLKPTGQYGPASVKFATFNNEWLGTTKLVGEVKNINEAETGFSRAGRGLYGKESQIGRGYFIRKDPAGAAEHDTLMILATEPAVQGKVSPVKLNVPDPEQMSQNIKDFAYYLRADEVGIGKMPDFAWYSHKVTDQHALAVNDVEKAVTPVTDRLPYVIIVMVDQNLETMLASTGYDQISGAQSFLGYHATGVIAVVLANYIRNLGYNARAHHARNYKAVMTPCIISAGLGELSRTGDCSVHPRLGFRHKVAAVTTDLPLLPDQPIDFGLQDFCRVCKKCADNCPSGAITQDTEPVEYNGYLRWNSNMETCTKFRTTNKEGSSCGRCMKVCPWNTKEESWFHSAGTWIGSHGQISSKLLKGMDDMFGYGTEQIDKYKWWLEWPELLATPEKMPGLVKY
;
A
#
# COMPACT_ATOMS: atom_id res chain seq x y z
N MET A 1 31.22 -41.92 -24.30
CA MET A 1 30.47 -40.70 -24.69
C MET A 1 29.67 -40.23 -23.48
N SER A 2 30.23 -39.30 -22.72
CA SER A 2 29.57 -38.60 -21.62
C SER A 2 29.92 -37.13 -21.79
N LYS A 3 28.91 -36.27 -21.95
CA LYS A 3 29.10 -34.81 -21.97
C LYS A 3 28.38 -34.24 -20.75
N ASN A 4 29.19 -33.77 -19.81
CA ASN A 4 28.80 -32.92 -18.70
C ASN A 4 28.28 -31.57 -19.23
N PHE A 5 27.09 -31.18 -18.80
CA PHE A 5 26.61 -29.80 -18.88
C PHE A 5 26.79 -29.16 -17.51
N SER A 6 27.93 -28.51 -17.30
CA SER A 6 28.16 -27.59 -16.19
C SER A 6 29.05 -26.46 -16.67
N ASP A 7 28.46 -25.29 -16.86
CA ASP A 7 29.02 -23.93 -16.69
C ASP A 7 28.44 -22.98 -17.73
N ASP A 8 27.37 -22.27 -17.34
CA ASP A 8 26.95 -21.04 -18.01
C ASP A 8 26.19 -20.07 -17.07
N ARG A 9 26.36 -20.22 -15.74
CA ARG A 9 25.70 -19.34 -14.75
C ARG A 9 26.61 -18.30 -14.09
N ASN A 10 27.83 -18.12 -14.57
CA ASN A 10 28.83 -17.23 -13.94
C ASN A 10 29.20 -15.96 -14.72
N GLN A 11 28.44 -15.56 -15.75
CA GLN A 11 28.74 -14.36 -16.55
C GLN A 11 27.79 -13.15 -16.36
N GLN A 12 27.14 -13.03 -15.19
CA GLN A 12 26.37 -11.82 -14.83
C GLN A 12 26.74 -11.23 -13.45
N GLN A 13 27.99 -11.35 -13.01
CA GLN A 13 28.52 -10.46 -11.98
C GLN A 13 29.04 -9.16 -12.62
N GLY A 14 28.12 -8.36 -13.17
CA GLY A 14 28.42 -6.98 -13.54
C GLY A 14 28.63 -6.14 -12.28
N LEU A 15 29.81 -5.51 -12.16
CA LEU A 15 30.19 -4.42 -11.23
C LEU A 15 29.13 -4.03 -10.17
N GLN A 16 28.89 -4.87 -9.17
CA GLN A 16 28.15 -4.46 -7.99
C GLN A 16 29.08 -3.61 -7.12
N MET A 17 28.90 -2.29 -7.17
CA MET A 17 29.67 -1.37 -6.35
C MET A 17 29.27 -1.54 -4.88
N ASN A 18 30.25 -1.81 -4.02
CA ASN A 18 30.01 -1.94 -2.58
C ASN A 18 29.52 -0.59 -2.01
N ARG A 19 28.26 -0.53 -1.56
CA ARG A 19 27.59 0.65 -0.97
C ARG A 19 28.44 1.36 0.09
N ARG A 20 29.15 0.60 0.94
CA ARG A 20 30.04 1.16 1.97
C ARG A 20 31.28 1.83 1.37
N LYS A 21 31.79 1.32 0.24
CA LYS A 21 32.88 1.96 -0.51
C LYS A 21 32.41 3.23 -1.21
N PHE A 22 31.21 3.23 -1.82
CA PHE A 22 30.62 4.43 -2.42
C PHE A 22 30.44 5.56 -1.40
N LEU A 23 29.84 5.24 -0.25
CA LEU A 23 29.66 6.19 0.85
C LEU A 23 30.99 6.75 1.39
N LYS A 24 32.02 5.91 1.49
CA LYS A 24 33.36 6.33 1.92
C LYS A 24 34.13 7.14 0.87
N ALA A 25 33.90 6.85 -0.41
CA ALA A 25 34.58 7.53 -1.51
C ALA A 25 34.01 8.95 -1.73
N GLY A 26 32.80 9.22 -1.24
CA GLY A 26 32.14 10.53 -1.35
C GLY A 26 31.64 10.82 -2.77
N ALA A 27 30.76 11.80 -2.90
CA ALA A 27 30.14 12.18 -4.18
C ALA A 27 31.19 12.45 -5.28
N ALA A 28 32.36 12.99 -4.91
CA ALA A 28 33.46 13.31 -5.83
C ALA A 28 34.14 12.08 -6.46
N ALA A 29 34.14 10.91 -5.82
CA ALA A 29 34.74 9.68 -6.37
C ALA A 29 33.75 8.85 -7.21
N ALA A 30 32.45 8.94 -6.92
CA ALA A 30 31.39 8.38 -7.75
C ALA A 30 31.42 8.94 -9.19
N VAL A 31 31.79 10.21 -9.26
CA VAL A 31 31.96 11.03 -10.47
C VAL A 31 33.12 10.58 -11.33
N THR A 32 34.29 10.34 -10.74
CA THR A 32 35.49 9.94 -11.49
C THR A 32 35.38 8.53 -12.04
N MET A 33 34.47 7.71 -11.52
CA MET A 33 34.11 6.40 -12.05
C MET A 33 33.11 6.45 -13.23
N GLY A 34 32.71 7.64 -13.70
CA GLY A 34 31.79 7.80 -14.84
C GLY A 34 30.35 7.36 -14.56
N LEU A 35 30.01 7.06 -13.29
CA LEU A 35 28.69 6.58 -12.88
C LEU A 35 27.68 7.72 -12.68
N MET A 36 28.13 8.97 -12.70
CA MET A 36 27.32 10.17 -12.51
C MET A 36 27.74 11.23 -13.51
N GLY A 37 26.99 11.36 -14.61
CA GLY A 37 27.12 12.48 -15.52
C GLY A 37 26.75 13.80 -14.83
N THR A 38 27.61 14.81 -14.99
CA THR A 38 27.49 16.22 -14.58
C THR A 38 27.38 16.50 -13.07
N VAL A 39 28.48 17.01 -12.50
CA VAL A 39 28.78 17.07 -11.06
C VAL A 39 28.44 18.42 -10.43
N GLY A 40 28.08 19.42 -11.24
CA GLY A 40 27.75 20.74 -10.72
C GLY A 40 26.46 20.77 -9.89
N ALA A 41 25.55 19.81 -10.06
CA ALA A 41 24.18 19.92 -9.56
C ALA A 41 23.89 19.08 -8.30
N MET A 42 24.68 18.07 -7.94
CA MET A 42 24.30 17.16 -6.83
C MET A 42 24.27 17.79 -5.43
N PRO A 43 25.19 18.69 -5.04
CA PRO A 43 25.08 19.36 -3.75
C PRO A 43 23.86 20.28 -3.66
N ALA A 44 23.52 20.97 -4.76
CA ALA A 44 22.33 21.81 -4.85
C ALA A 44 21.04 20.98 -4.83
N VAL A 45 21.00 19.87 -5.57
CA VAL A 45 19.88 18.92 -5.56
C VAL A 45 19.74 18.22 -4.21
N ALA A 46 20.84 17.86 -3.55
CA ALA A 46 20.80 17.31 -2.20
C ALA A 46 20.34 18.34 -1.18
N ALA A 47 20.71 19.62 -1.34
CA ALA A 47 20.19 20.71 -0.53
C ALA A 47 18.69 20.92 -0.76
N GLU A 48 18.22 20.95 -2.02
CA GLU A 48 16.79 21.04 -2.36
C GLU A 48 16.00 19.83 -1.84
N ALA A 49 16.54 18.61 -1.97
CA ALA A 49 15.93 17.40 -1.42
C ALA A 49 15.93 17.39 0.12
N ALA A 50 16.95 17.99 0.76
CA ALA A 50 17.05 18.11 2.22
C ALA A 50 16.13 19.21 2.80
N VAL A 51 15.75 20.21 2.00
CA VAL A 51 14.78 21.25 2.39
C VAL A 51 13.33 20.68 2.44
N GLY A 52 13.12 19.45 1.94
CA GLY A 52 11.83 18.76 1.93
C GLY A 52 11.01 19.12 0.69
N SER A 53 10.01 18.28 0.37
CA SER A 53 9.17 18.40 -0.82
C SER A 53 8.69 19.84 -1.09
N SER A 54 8.70 20.25 -2.36
CA SER A 54 8.29 21.56 -2.87
C SER A 54 6.84 21.99 -2.58
N VAL A 55 6.04 21.21 -1.85
CA VAL A 55 4.64 21.54 -1.53
C VAL A 55 4.48 21.99 -0.09
N THR A 56 4.10 23.25 0.02
CA THR A 56 3.42 23.90 1.14
C THR A 56 2.10 23.17 1.45
N VAL A 57 2.03 22.47 2.58
CA VAL A 57 0.81 22.05 3.31
C VAL A 57 -0.42 21.66 2.45
N ASN A 58 -0.73 20.36 2.40
CA ASN A 58 -1.98 19.86 1.81
C ASN A 58 -3.13 19.89 2.84
N GLY A 59 -4.18 20.66 2.53
CA GLY A 59 -5.33 20.88 3.43
C GLY A 59 -4.94 21.43 4.81
N ALA A 60 -5.63 21.00 5.86
CA ALA A 60 -5.33 21.50 7.21
C ALA A 60 -3.98 20.96 7.73
N ARG A 61 -3.17 21.84 8.33
CA ARG A 61 -1.86 21.49 8.89
C ARG A 61 -2.00 20.84 10.28
N SER A 62 -1.40 19.67 10.46
CA SER A 62 -1.28 19.02 11.78
C SER A 62 -0.29 19.76 12.69
N LYS A 63 -0.60 19.86 13.99
CA LYS A 63 0.32 20.35 15.03
C LYS A 63 1.30 19.26 15.46
N LEU A 64 0.88 17.99 15.48
CA LEU A 64 1.76 16.87 15.86
C LEU A 64 2.74 16.46 14.75
N LYS A 65 2.38 16.73 13.49
CA LYS A 65 3.22 16.44 12.32
C LYS A 65 3.20 17.63 11.34
N PRO A 66 3.87 18.74 11.67
CA PRO A 66 3.76 19.99 10.91
C PRO A 66 4.56 20.00 9.59
N THR A 67 5.40 19.01 9.34
CA THR A 67 6.26 18.87 8.15
C THR A 67 6.36 17.41 7.70
N GLY A 68 6.78 17.17 6.46
CA GLY A 68 7.33 15.87 6.06
C GLY A 68 6.34 14.76 5.71
N GLN A 69 5.15 15.09 5.19
CA GLN A 69 4.19 14.07 4.73
C GLN A 69 4.77 13.20 3.60
N TYR A 70 5.48 13.82 2.64
CA TYR A 70 5.85 13.14 1.40
C TYR A 70 7.33 12.76 1.24
N GLY A 71 8.13 12.94 2.29
CA GLY A 71 9.57 12.66 2.21
C GLY A 71 10.29 13.56 1.19
N PRO A 72 11.34 13.05 0.51
CA PRO A 72 12.19 13.85 -0.37
C PRO A 72 11.66 13.98 -1.82
N ALA A 73 10.53 13.35 -2.17
CA ALA A 73 9.96 13.46 -3.51
C ALA A 73 9.55 14.91 -3.82
N SER A 74 9.72 15.37 -5.06
CA SER A 74 8.99 16.56 -5.52
C SER A 74 7.53 16.15 -5.70
N VAL A 75 6.65 16.94 -5.10
CA VAL A 75 5.20 16.72 -5.15
C VAL A 75 4.56 17.97 -5.76
N LYS A 76 3.43 17.78 -6.41
CA LYS A 76 2.53 18.84 -6.87
C LYS A 76 1.10 18.42 -6.55
N PHE A 77 0.18 19.38 -6.45
CA PHE A 77 -1.23 19.06 -6.37
C PHE A 77 -1.76 18.64 -7.74
N ALA A 78 -2.65 17.64 -7.72
CA ALA A 78 -3.34 17.12 -8.88
C ALA A 78 -4.85 17.29 -8.71
N THR A 79 -5.59 17.12 -9.80
CA THR A 79 -7.02 17.41 -9.85
C THR A 79 -7.86 16.23 -9.38
N PHE A 80 -8.99 16.51 -8.72
CA PHE A 80 -10.10 15.58 -8.56
C PHE A 80 -11.36 16.17 -9.19
N ASN A 81 -11.81 15.60 -10.31
CA ASN A 81 -13.02 15.97 -11.04
C ASN A 81 -13.55 14.76 -11.84
N ASN A 82 -14.45 15.01 -12.80
CA ASN A 82 -15.07 13.95 -13.62
C ASN A 82 -14.13 13.32 -14.66
N GLU A 83 -12.96 13.91 -14.90
CA GLU A 83 -11.97 13.44 -15.88
C GLU A 83 -10.72 12.86 -15.21
N TRP A 84 -10.47 13.19 -13.93
CA TRP A 84 -9.24 12.85 -13.23
C TRP A 84 -9.49 12.55 -11.75
N LEU A 85 -8.87 11.47 -11.27
CA LEU A 85 -8.60 11.24 -9.85
C LEU A 85 -7.09 11.27 -9.65
N GLY A 86 -6.57 12.43 -9.24
CA GLY A 86 -5.14 12.69 -9.22
C GLY A 86 -4.55 12.60 -10.62
N THR A 87 -3.55 11.76 -10.80
CA THR A 87 -2.88 11.51 -12.09
C THR A 87 -3.54 10.39 -12.91
N THR A 88 -4.64 9.80 -12.41
CA THR A 88 -5.38 8.74 -13.11
C THR A 88 -6.52 9.34 -13.93
N LYS A 89 -6.49 9.12 -15.25
CA LYS A 89 -7.53 9.58 -16.16
C LYS A 89 -8.79 8.70 -16.07
N LEU A 90 -9.93 9.34 -15.93
CA LEU A 90 -11.26 8.75 -16.05
C LEU A 90 -11.70 8.91 -17.50
N VAL A 91 -11.87 7.80 -18.20
CA VAL A 91 -12.21 7.74 -19.63
C VAL A 91 -13.67 7.33 -19.88
N GLY A 92 -14.39 6.98 -18.82
CA GLY A 92 -15.81 6.64 -18.84
C GLY A 92 -16.38 6.54 -17.43
N GLU A 93 -17.62 6.03 -17.33
CA GLU A 93 -18.25 5.78 -16.04
C GLU A 93 -17.53 4.66 -15.27
N VAL A 94 -17.03 4.97 -14.08
CA VAL A 94 -16.44 3.97 -13.18
C VAL A 94 -17.54 3.32 -12.35
N LYS A 95 -17.83 2.05 -12.62
CA LYS A 95 -18.89 1.31 -11.92
C LYS A 95 -18.41 0.86 -10.54
N ASN A 96 -19.27 1.00 -9.53
CA ASN A 96 -19.05 0.38 -8.22
C ASN A 96 -18.97 -1.15 -8.36
N ILE A 97 -17.99 -1.76 -7.69
CA ILE A 97 -17.74 -3.21 -7.77
C ILE A 97 -18.47 -3.93 -6.64
N ASN A 98 -18.93 -5.16 -6.84
CA ASN A 98 -19.43 -6.02 -5.76
C ASN A 98 -18.23 -6.62 -4.99
N GLU A 99 -18.21 -6.53 -3.66
CA GLU A 99 -17.11 -7.09 -2.85
C GLU A 99 -16.90 -8.61 -3.06
N ALA A 100 -17.96 -9.34 -3.42
CA ALA A 100 -17.89 -10.76 -3.76
C ALA A 100 -17.04 -11.07 -5.02
N GLU A 101 -16.75 -10.06 -5.84
CA GLU A 101 -15.93 -10.16 -7.05
C GLU A 101 -14.45 -9.82 -6.81
N THR A 102 -14.08 -9.44 -5.59
CA THR A 102 -12.66 -9.29 -5.23
C THR A 102 -11.93 -10.63 -5.30
N GLY A 103 -10.63 -10.60 -5.59
CA GLY A 103 -9.84 -11.83 -5.77
C GLY A 103 -9.96 -12.80 -4.60
N PHE A 104 -9.88 -12.29 -3.36
CA PHE A 104 -10.00 -13.11 -2.16
C PHE A 104 -11.40 -13.69 -1.94
N SER A 105 -12.47 -12.98 -2.31
CA SER A 105 -13.83 -13.52 -2.27
C SER A 105 -14.02 -14.61 -3.33
N ARG A 106 -13.51 -14.41 -4.54
CA ARG A 106 -13.52 -15.42 -5.62
C ARG A 106 -12.72 -16.68 -5.24
N ALA A 107 -11.58 -16.52 -4.58
CA ALA A 107 -10.82 -17.64 -4.02
C ALA A 107 -11.64 -18.41 -2.97
N GLY A 108 -12.24 -17.72 -1.99
CA GLY A 108 -13.08 -18.34 -0.96
C GLY A 108 -14.32 -19.08 -1.50
N ARG A 109 -14.83 -18.64 -2.66
CA ARG A 109 -15.91 -19.29 -3.41
C ARG A 109 -15.46 -20.51 -4.24
N GLY A 110 -14.16 -20.81 -4.27
CA GLY A 110 -13.61 -21.93 -5.03
C GLY A 110 -13.36 -21.66 -6.51
N LEU A 111 -13.58 -20.42 -6.99
CA LEU A 111 -13.42 -20.06 -8.41
C LEU A 111 -11.96 -20.14 -8.90
N TYR A 112 -11.00 -20.11 -7.97
CA TYR A 112 -9.57 -20.23 -8.25
C TYR A 112 -9.00 -21.63 -7.91
N GLY A 113 -9.88 -22.62 -7.76
CA GLY A 113 -9.52 -24.00 -7.44
C GLY A 113 -9.49 -24.29 -5.94
N LYS A 114 -9.59 -25.59 -5.62
CA LYS A 114 -9.74 -26.09 -4.25
C LYS A 114 -8.60 -25.69 -3.31
N GLU A 115 -7.35 -25.74 -3.79
CA GLU A 115 -6.20 -25.34 -2.98
C GLU A 115 -6.28 -23.86 -2.58
N SER A 116 -6.65 -22.97 -3.52
CA SER A 116 -6.83 -21.54 -3.22
C SER A 116 -8.03 -21.29 -2.30
N GLN A 117 -9.08 -22.10 -2.39
CA GLN A 117 -10.23 -22.02 -1.50
C GLN A 117 -9.86 -22.31 -0.04
N ILE A 118 -9.14 -23.41 0.19
CA ILE A 118 -8.66 -23.77 1.53
C ILE A 118 -7.60 -22.77 1.99
N GLY A 119 -6.66 -22.46 1.09
CA GLY A 119 -5.60 -21.48 1.29
C GLY A 119 -6.15 -20.13 1.72
N ARG A 120 -7.27 -19.66 1.18
CA ARG A 120 -7.91 -18.40 1.61
C ARG A 120 -8.27 -18.36 3.09
N GLY A 121 -8.65 -19.50 3.69
CA GLY A 121 -8.93 -19.60 5.12
C GLY A 121 -7.67 -19.75 5.98
N TYR A 122 -6.58 -20.25 5.40
CA TYR A 122 -5.39 -20.68 6.13
C TYR A 122 -4.16 -19.77 5.96
N PHE A 123 -4.04 -19.04 4.84
CA PHE A 123 -2.78 -18.46 4.38
C PHE A 123 -2.11 -17.50 5.37
N ILE A 124 -2.88 -16.80 6.22
CA ILE A 124 -2.32 -15.95 7.28
C ILE A 124 -1.83 -16.77 8.47
N ARG A 125 -2.50 -17.89 8.78
CA ARG A 125 -2.15 -18.82 9.86
C ARG A 125 -0.93 -19.68 9.54
N LYS A 126 -0.33 -19.51 8.37
CA LYS A 126 1.02 -20.03 8.08
C LYS A 126 2.08 -19.37 8.95
N ASP A 127 1.77 -18.26 9.62
CA ASP A 127 2.65 -17.57 10.56
C ASP A 127 1.88 -17.30 11.88
N PRO A 128 2.37 -17.79 13.04
CA PRO A 128 1.72 -17.54 14.33
C PRO A 128 1.55 -16.07 14.69
N ALA A 129 2.51 -15.20 14.34
CA ALA A 129 2.41 -13.77 14.62
C ALA A 129 1.26 -13.13 13.83
N GLY A 130 1.21 -13.37 12.51
CA GLY A 130 0.13 -12.89 11.65
C GLY A 130 -1.24 -13.46 12.05
N ALA A 131 -1.29 -14.69 12.56
CA ALA A 131 -2.52 -15.28 13.11
C ALA A 131 -3.04 -14.52 14.34
N ALA A 132 -2.16 -14.16 15.29
CA ALA A 132 -2.54 -13.43 16.49
C ALA A 132 -3.04 -12.01 16.19
N GLU A 133 -2.34 -11.30 15.30
CA GLU A 133 -2.75 -9.96 14.83
C GLU A 133 -4.09 -10.01 14.09
N HIS A 134 -4.28 -11.04 13.26
CA HIS A 134 -5.54 -11.30 12.57
C HIS A 134 -6.71 -11.52 13.54
N ASP A 135 -6.54 -12.45 14.49
CA ASP A 135 -7.60 -12.85 15.40
C ASP A 135 -8.01 -11.67 16.30
N THR A 136 -7.05 -10.82 16.68
CA THR A 136 -7.30 -9.55 17.38
C THR A 136 -8.11 -8.58 16.53
N LEU A 137 -7.74 -8.37 15.26
CA LEU A 137 -8.46 -7.47 14.35
C LEU A 137 -9.91 -7.92 14.08
N MET A 138 -10.19 -9.22 14.13
CA MET A 138 -11.55 -9.73 13.95
C MET A 138 -12.53 -9.25 15.03
N ILE A 139 -12.06 -8.95 16.25
CA ILE A 139 -12.88 -8.39 17.33
C ILE A 139 -13.41 -7.00 16.93
N LEU A 140 -12.59 -6.22 16.24
CA LEU A 140 -12.93 -4.87 15.76
C LEU A 140 -13.79 -4.88 14.48
N ALA A 141 -13.94 -6.03 13.83
CA ALA A 141 -14.66 -6.16 12.56
C ALA A 141 -16.19 -6.23 12.70
N THR A 142 -16.73 -6.22 13.91
CA THR A 142 -18.18 -6.32 14.16
C THR A 142 -18.91 -5.05 13.72
N GLU A 143 -20.16 -5.16 13.24
CA GLU A 143 -20.94 -3.99 12.83
C GLU A 143 -21.08 -2.92 13.94
N PRO A 144 -21.32 -3.26 15.22
CA PRO A 144 -21.35 -2.27 16.29
C PRO A 144 -20.03 -1.53 16.50
N ALA A 145 -18.88 -2.18 16.27
CA ALA A 145 -17.58 -1.53 16.40
C ALA A 145 -17.37 -0.50 15.27
N VAL A 146 -17.64 -0.89 14.02
CA VAL A 146 -17.37 -0.04 12.85
C VAL A 146 -18.44 1.03 12.62
N GLN A 147 -19.71 0.76 12.93
CA GLN A 147 -20.87 1.64 12.73
C GLN A 147 -21.73 1.65 13.99
N GLY A 148 -21.15 2.15 15.08
CA GLY A 148 -21.83 2.34 16.36
C GLY A 148 -22.89 3.46 16.34
N LYS A 149 -23.53 3.70 17.50
CA LYS A 149 -24.56 4.73 17.65
C LYS A 149 -23.94 6.13 17.64
N VAL A 150 -24.59 7.06 16.95
CA VAL A 150 -24.26 8.50 17.00
C VAL A 150 -24.82 9.09 18.28
N SER A 151 -24.07 9.99 18.92
CA SER A 151 -24.56 10.73 20.08
C SER A 151 -25.81 11.54 19.70
N PRO A 152 -26.90 11.48 20.49
CA PRO A 152 -28.08 12.31 20.24
C PRO A 152 -27.81 13.80 20.53
N VAL A 153 -26.75 14.10 21.29
CA VAL A 153 -26.28 15.46 21.55
C VAL A 153 -25.21 15.80 20.53
N LYS A 154 -25.53 16.75 19.65
CA LYS A 154 -24.59 17.28 18.67
C LYS A 154 -23.77 18.40 19.30
N LEU A 155 -22.45 18.20 19.38
CA LEU A 155 -21.54 19.20 19.93
C LEU A 155 -21.22 20.26 18.87
N ASN A 156 -21.00 21.48 19.33
CA ASN A 156 -20.48 22.54 18.47
C ASN A 156 -19.03 22.21 18.11
N VAL A 157 -18.74 22.13 16.81
CA VAL A 157 -17.39 21.92 16.27
C VAL A 157 -16.88 23.23 15.67
N PRO A 158 -15.56 23.45 15.62
CA PRO A 158 -14.97 24.62 14.98
C PRO A 158 -15.18 24.58 13.46
N ASP A 159 -14.66 25.58 12.75
CA ASP A 159 -14.67 25.60 11.29
C ASP A 159 -13.98 24.36 10.67
N PRO A 160 -14.27 24.01 9.41
CA PRO A 160 -13.76 22.79 8.78
C PRO A 160 -12.23 22.68 8.72
N GLU A 161 -11.49 23.79 8.64
CA GLU A 161 -10.03 23.75 8.62
C GLU A 161 -9.48 23.37 10.00
N GLN A 162 -9.96 24.04 11.05
CA GLN A 162 -9.57 23.74 12.42
C GLN A 162 -10.04 22.34 12.85
N MET A 163 -11.21 21.88 12.40
CA MET A 163 -11.69 20.52 12.63
C MET A 163 -10.82 19.48 11.90
N SER A 164 -10.44 19.73 10.65
CA SER A 164 -9.51 18.86 9.92
C SER A 164 -8.14 18.77 10.59
N GLN A 165 -7.60 19.88 11.12
CA GLN A 165 -6.37 19.85 11.93
C GLN A 165 -6.56 18.95 13.15
N ASN A 166 -7.65 19.11 13.90
CA ASN A 166 -7.94 18.29 15.08
C ASN A 166 -8.05 16.80 14.74
N ILE A 167 -8.74 16.43 13.66
CA ILE A 167 -8.85 15.03 13.20
C ILE A 167 -7.47 14.46 12.87
N LYS A 168 -6.64 15.21 12.12
CA LYS A 168 -5.26 14.78 11.81
C LYS A 168 -4.45 14.61 13.09
N ASP A 169 -4.45 15.60 13.98
CA ASP A 169 -3.75 15.55 15.27
C ASP A 169 -4.19 14.35 16.10
N PHE A 170 -5.50 14.08 16.18
CA PHE A 170 -6.01 12.95 16.94
C PHE A 170 -5.57 11.60 16.34
N ALA A 171 -5.58 11.46 15.02
CA ALA A 171 -5.08 10.25 14.36
C ALA A 171 -3.56 10.06 14.54
N TYR A 172 -2.76 11.13 14.51
CA TYR A 172 -1.33 11.06 14.83
C TYR A 172 -1.07 10.74 16.31
N TYR A 173 -1.88 11.30 17.23
CA TYR A 173 -1.85 10.93 18.65
C TYR A 173 -2.10 9.44 18.85
N LEU A 174 -3.01 8.85 18.05
CA LEU A 174 -3.27 7.41 17.99
C LEU A 174 -2.23 6.60 17.21
N ARG A 175 -1.08 7.20 16.85
CA ARG A 175 0.08 6.56 16.21
C ARG A 175 -0.09 6.23 14.72
N ALA A 176 -0.95 6.93 13.99
CA ALA A 176 -0.92 6.90 12.53
C ALA A 176 0.42 7.45 12.00
N ASP A 177 0.98 6.84 10.95
CA ASP A 177 2.17 7.35 10.28
C ASP A 177 1.82 8.46 9.28
N GLU A 178 0.70 8.33 8.57
CA GLU A 178 0.14 9.37 7.71
C GLU A 178 -1.38 9.44 7.84
N VAL A 179 -1.90 10.66 7.67
CA VAL A 179 -3.34 10.95 7.73
C VAL A 179 -3.68 11.91 6.60
N GLY A 180 -4.74 11.61 5.88
CA GLY A 180 -5.26 12.44 4.79
C GLY A 180 -6.78 12.47 4.84
N ILE A 181 -7.37 13.57 4.41
CA ILE A 181 -8.81 13.78 4.38
C ILE A 181 -9.18 14.03 2.92
N GLY A 182 -9.96 13.15 2.31
CA GLY A 182 -10.44 13.29 0.95
C GLY A 182 -11.93 13.56 0.89
N LYS A 183 -12.40 14.08 -0.25
CA LYS A 183 -13.79 13.88 -0.68
C LYS A 183 -13.96 12.41 -1.04
N MET A 184 -14.99 11.75 -0.54
CA MET A 184 -15.24 10.34 -0.82
C MET A 184 -15.67 10.17 -2.28
N PRO A 185 -14.89 9.48 -3.14
CA PRO A 185 -15.30 9.27 -4.53
C PRO A 185 -16.52 8.34 -4.60
N ASP A 186 -17.55 8.71 -5.37
CA ASP A 186 -18.79 7.91 -5.47
C ASP A 186 -18.54 6.49 -5.99
N PHE A 187 -17.60 6.33 -6.94
CA PHE A 187 -17.20 5.04 -7.48
C PHE A 187 -16.31 4.21 -6.54
N ALA A 188 -15.81 4.80 -5.44
CA ALA A 188 -15.00 4.09 -4.45
C ALA A 188 -15.83 3.23 -3.50
N TRP A 189 -17.15 3.40 -3.44
CA TRP A 189 -18.02 2.48 -2.70
C TRP A 189 -18.09 1.11 -3.39
N TYR A 190 -18.25 0.04 -2.62
CA TYR A 190 -18.76 -1.20 -3.19
C TYR A 190 -20.23 -1.01 -3.55
N SER A 191 -20.71 -1.71 -4.59
CA SER A 191 -22.15 -1.78 -4.87
C SER A 191 -22.85 -2.62 -3.81
N HIS A 192 -22.22 -3.74 -3.44
CA HIS A 192 -22.66 -4.65 -2.39
C HIS A 192 -21.47 -5.09 -1.55
N LYS A 193 -21.70 -5.20 -0.24
CA LYS A 193 -20.76 -5.69 0.75
C LYS A 193 -21.09 -7.14 1.10
N VAL A 194 -20.08 -7.99 1.27
CA VAL A 194 -20.24 -9.31 1.88
C VAL A 194 -20.56 -9.18 3.38
N THR A 195 -21.70 -9.72 3.79
CA THR A 195 -22.16 -9.75 5.19
C THR A 195 -22.35 -11.17 5.72
N ASP A 196 -22.46 -12.17 4.85
CA ASP A 196 -22.51 -13.59 5.25
C ASP A 196 -21.38 -14.37 4.56
N GLN A 197 -20.37 -14.73 5.36
CA GLN A 197 -19.20 -15.49 4.90
C GLN A 197 -19.51 -16.96 4.64
N HIS A 198 -20.55 -17.53 5.29
CA HIS A 198 -20.96 -18.91 5.08
C HIS A 198 -21.66 -19.06 3.72
N ALA A 199 -22.60 -18.16 3.43
CA ALA A 199 -23.23 -18.08 2.11
C ALA A 199 -22.19 -17.83 1.01
N LEU A 200 -21.22 -16.92 1.25
CA LEU A 200 -20.14 -16.68 0.30
C LEU A 200 -19.32 -17.95 0.04
N ALA A 201 -18.96 -18.72 1.07
CA ALA A 201 -18.14 -19.92 0.93
C ALA A 201 -18.78 -21.02 0.08
N VAL A 202 -20.12 -21.10 0.06
CA VAL A 202 -20.87 -22.03 -0.80
C VAL A 202 -21.30 -21.40 -2.13
N ASN A 203 -20.73 -20.24 -2.48
CA ASN A 203 -20.99 -19.52 -3.72
C ASN A 203 -22.45 -19.00 -3.89
N ASP A 204 -23.18 -18.83 -2.79
CA ASP A 204 -24.52 -18.20 -2.76
C ASP A 204 -24.36 -16.67 -2.60
N VAL A 205 -23.98 -15.99 -3.69
CA VAL A 205 -23.66 -14.55 -3.66
C VAL A 205 -24.87 -13.70 -3.27
N GLU A 206 -26.06 -14.08 -3.72
CA GLU A 206 -27.28 -13.31 -3.46
C GLU A 206 -27.57 -13.18 -1.96
N LYS A 207 -27.41 -14.28 -1.20
CA LYS A 207 -27.54 -14.25 0.26
C LYS A 207 -26.30 -13.72 0.97
N ALA A 208 -25.13 -13.82 0.34
CA ALA A 208 -23.88 -13.41 0.95
C ALA A 208 -23.72 -11.89 1.09
N VAL A 209 -24.40 -11.11 0.25
CA VAL A 209 -24.13 -9.67 0.12
C VAL A 209 -25.32 -8.78 0.46
N THR A 210 -25.03 -7.55 0.90
CA THR A 210 -26.02 -6.50 1.14
C THR A 210 -25.67 -5.24 0.34
N PRO A 211 -26.64 -4.53 -0.25
CA PRO A 211 -26.39 -3.27 -0.95
C PRO A 211 -25.77 -2.22 -0.02
N VAL A 212 -24.81 -1.46 -0.53
CA VAL A 212 -24.24 -0.31 0.20
C VAL A 212 -25.01 0.96 -0.14
N THR A 213 -25.82 1.42 0.81
CA THR A 213 -26.71 2.59 0.63
C THR A 213 -26.37 3.77 1.54
N ASP A 214 -25.62 3.54 2.61
CA ASP A 214 -25.22 4.52 3.62
C ASP A 214 -23.92 5.24 3.24
N ARG A 215 -23.99 6.06 2.19
CA ARG A 215 -22.84 6.80 1.66
C ARG A 215 -22.64 8.14 2.38
N LEU A 216 -21.39 8.45 2.72
CA LEU A 216 -20.98 9.66 3.42
C LEU A 216 -19.96 10.46 2.58
N PRO A 217 -19.96 11.80 2.67
CA PRO A 217 -19.27 12.67 1.71
C PRO A 217 -17.76 12.78 1.90
N TYR A 218 -17.25 12.55 3.10
CA TYR A 218 -15.81 12.64 3.40
C TYR A 218 -15.23 11.29 3.73
N VAL A 219 -13.94 11.12 3.43
CA VAL A 219 -13.14 9.96 3.82
C VAL A 219 -11.85 10.42 4.48
N ILE A 220 -11.59 9.92 5.69
CA ILE A 220 -10.34 10.13 6.41
C ILE A 220 -9.54 8.85 6.26
N ILE A 221 -8.37 8.92 5.63
CA ILE A 221 -7.44 7.79 5.49
C ILE A 221 -6.40 7.87 6.59
N VAL A 222 -6.19 6.76 7.29
CA VAL A 222 -5.08 6.57 8.23
C VAL A 222 -4.17 5.49 7.68
N MET A 223 -2.87 5.75 7.68
CA MET A 223 -1.84 4.83 7.18
C MET A 223 -0.86 4.46 8.29
N VAL A 224 -0.40 3.21 8.28
CA VAL A 224 0.66 2.72 9.18
C VAL A 224 1.70 1.96 8.35
N ASP A 225 2.98 2.21 8.62
CA ASP A 225 4.15 1.58 8.01
C ASP A 225 4.22 0.08 8.40
N GLN A 226 4.53 -0.79 7.43
CA GLN A 226 4.72 -2.24 7.63
C GLN A 226 6.10 -2.62 8.19
N ASN A 227 6.84 -1.66 8.75
CA ASN A 227 8.19 -1.75 9.32
C ASN A 227 9.30 -2.00 8.26
N LEU A 228 10.13 -0.96 8.04
CA LEU A 228 11.25 -0.98 7.09
C LEU A 228 12.23 -2.12 7.37
N GLU A 229 12.73 -2.23 8.60
CA GLU A 229 13.81 -3.15 8.97
C GLU A 229 13.42 -4.61 8.75
N THR A 230 12.20 -4.98 9.16
CA THR A 230 11.64 -6.32 8.91
C THR A 230 11.53 -6.60 7.41
N MET A 231 11.09 -5.62 6.61
CA MET A 231 11.00 -5.76 5.15
C MET A 231 12.38 -5.89 4.47
N LEU A 232 13.41 -5.24 5.02
CA LEU A 232 14.79 -5.38 4.53
C LEU A 232 15.35 -6.78 4.80
N ALA A 233 15.00 -7.42 5.91
CA ALA A 233 15.37 -8.81 6.19
C ALA A 233 14.54 -9.84 5.42
N SER A 234 13.27 -9.55 5.12
CA SER A 234 12.34 -10.52 4.51
C SER A 234 12.64 -10.74 3.01
N THR A 235 12.32 -11.89 2.42
CA THR A 235 12.29 -12.03 0.94
C THR A 235 11.14 -11.25 0.30
N GLY A 236 10.19 -10.78 1.09
CA GLY A 236 8.93 -10.18 0.67
C GLY A 236 7.83 -11.19 0.41
N TYR A 237 8.10 -12.50 0.50
CA TYR A 237 7.08 -13.56 0.39
C TYR A 237 7.44 -14.79 1.25
N ASP A 238 8.30 -14.62 2.23
CA ASP A 238 8.60 -15.58 3.27
C ASP A 238 7.51 -15.55 4.37
N GLN A 239 7.74 -16.28 5.47
CA GLN A 239 6.74 -16.52 6.49
C GLN A 239 6.28 -15.24 7.22
N ILE A 240 7.13 -14.22 7.37
CA ILE A 240 6.78 -12.97 8.04
C ILE A 240 5.90 -12.03 7.19
N SER A 241 5.81 -12.24 5.88
CA SER A 241 5.10 -11.33 4.96
C SER A 241 3.62 -11.14 5.34
N GLY A 242 2.98 -12.19 5.87
CA GLY A 242 1.63 -12.15 6.41
C GLY A 242 1.51 -11.21 7.61
N ALA A 243 2.35 -11.39 8.64
CA ALA A 243 2.40 -10.50 9.81
C ALA A 243 2.74 -9.06 9.45
N GLN A 244 3.66 -8.78 8.53
CA GLN A 244 3.91 -7.39 8.13
C GLN A 244 2.65 -6.68 7.61
N SER A 245 1.80 -7.42 6.87
CA SER A 245 0.49 -6.91 6.48
C SER A 245 -0.46 -6.74 7.65
N PHE A 246 -0.48 -7.68 8.60
CA PHE A 246 -1.42 -7.65 9.72
C PHE A 246 -1.03 -6.69 10.84
N LEU A 247 0.27 -6.39 11.04
CA LEU A 247 0.77 -5.26 11.81
C LEU A 247 0.07 -3.96 11.37
N GLY A 248 0.14 -3.65 10.07
CA GLY A 248 -0.48 -2.45 9.52
C GLY A 248 -2.01 -2.48 9.57
N TYR A 249 -2.64 -3.62 9.24
CA TYR A 249 -4.11 -3.73 9.26
C TYR A 249 -4.70 -3.66 10.67
N HIS A 250 -4.07 -4.30 11.65
CA HIS A 250 -4.48 -4.23 13.05
C HIS A 250 -4.37 -2.80 13.56
N ALA A 251 -3.19 -2.17 13.40
CA ALA A 251 -2.94 -0.82 13.89
C ALA A 251 -3.91 0.20 13.28
N THR A 252 -4.07 0.19 11.95
CA THR A 252 -5.03 1.08 11.27
C THR A 252 -6.48 0.80 11.64
N GLY A 253 -6.86 -0.47 11.88
CA GLY A 253 -8.19 -0.84 12.37
C GLY A 253 -8.51 -0.24 13.73
N VAL A 254 -7.59 -0.32 14.69
CA VAL A 254 -7.72 0.30 16.01
C VAL A 254 -7.93 1.82 15.88
N ILE A 255 -7.05 2.49 15.12
CA ILE A 255 -7.11 3.94 14.91
C ILE A 255 -8.45 4.34 14.30
N ALA A 256 -8.88 3.67 13.22
CA ALA A 256 -10.11 4.03 12.51
C ALA A 256 -11.36 3.81 13.37
N VAL A 257 -11.43 2.74 14.17
CA VAL A 257 -12.58 2.49 15.07
C VAL A 257 -12.65 3.54 16.17
N VAL A 258 -11.52 3.88 16.80
CA VAL A 258 -11.47 4.93 17.83
C VAL A 258 -11.82 6.29 17.24
N LEU A 259 -11.29 6.62 16.07
CA LEU A 259 -11.56 7.87 15.37
C LEU A 259 -13.04 7.99 14.96
N ALA A 260 -13.65 6.91 14.44
CA ALA A 260 -15.07 6.90 14.12
C ALA A 260 -15.94 7.06 15.39
N ASN A 261 -15.57 6.41 16.49
CA ASN A 261 -16.24 6.61 17.79
C ASN A 261 -16.14 8.06 18.27
N TYR A 262 -14.95 8.68 18.14
CA TYR A 262 -14.76 10.09 18.49
C TYR A 262 -15.72 10.99 17.72
N ILE A 263 -15.81 10.83 16.40
CA ILE A 263 -16.72 11.62 15.56
C ILE A 263 -18.19 11.38 15.93
N ARG A 264 -18.58 10.13 16.22
CA ARG A 264 -19.92 9.80 16.68
C ARG A 264 -20.25 10.44 18.03
N ASN A 265 -19.27 10.55 18.94
CA ASN A 265 -19.43 11.26 20.22
C ASN A 265 -19.62 12.77 20.04
N LEU A 266 -19.13 13.35 18.93
CA LEU A 266 -19.44 14.74 18.55
C LEU A 266 -20.86 14.90 17.98
N GLY A 267 -21.58 13.80 17.71
CA GLY A 267 -22.94 13.80 17.15
C GLY A 267 -22.98 13.83 15.62
N TYR A 268 -21.94 13.33 14.94
CA TYR A 268 -21.85 13.20 13.48
C TYR A 268 -21.82 11.72 13.07
N ASN A 269 -22.33 11.42 11.88
CA ASN A 269 -22.30 10.06 11.34
C ASN A 269 -20.86 9.70 10.96
N ALA A 270 -20.36 8.58 11.46
CA ALA A 270 -19.06 8.07 11.02
C ALA A 270 -19.03 6.54 11.02
N ARG A 271 -18.35 5.96 10.02
CA ARG A 271 -18.12 4.53 9.90
C ARG A 271 -16.63 4.23 9.66
N ALA A 272 -16.08 3.30 10.42
CA ALA A 272 -14.75 2.76 10.18
C ALA A 272 -14.75 1.71 9.05
N HIS A 273 -13.64 1.63 8.33
CA HIS A 273 -13.42 0.74 7.20
C HIS A 273 -12.01 0.17 7.30
N HIS A 274 -11.88 -1.15 7.50
CA HIS A 274 -10.57 -1.80 7.65
C HIS A 274 -10.58 -3.21 7.05
N ALA A 275 -9.43 -3.90 7.05
CA ALA A 275 -9.16 -5.14 6.30
C ALA A 275 -10.18 -6.28 6.45
N ARG A 276 -10.97 -6.25 7.52
CA ARG A 276 -11.96 -7.28 7.86
C ARG A 276 -13.40 -6.79 7.76
N ASN A 277 -13.59 -5.50 7.48
CA ASN A 277 -14.90 -4.91 7.31
C ASN A 277 -14.80 -3.62 6.46
N TYR A 278 -14.92 -3.77 5.14
CA TYR A 278 -14.95 -2.65 4.19
C TYR A 278 -16.37 -2.43 3.64
N LYS A 279 -16.66 -1.17 3.25
CA LYS A 279 -17.72 -0.83 2.28
C LYS A 279 -17.16 -0.06 1.09
N ALA A 280 -15.85 0.15 1.06
CA ALA A 280 -15.16 1.00 0.11
C ALA A 280 -13.87 0.35 -0.39
N VAL A 281 -13.48 0.69 -1.61
CA VAL A 281 -12.21 0.35 -2.25
C VAL A 281 -11.18 1.39 -1.83
N MET A 282 -10.10 0.96 -1.16
CA MET A 282 -9.19 1.89 -0.49
C MET A 282 -8.33 2.73 -1.45
N THR A 283 -7.90 2.18 -2.59
CA THR A 283 -7.00 2.87 -3.53
C THR A 283 -7.51 4.22 -4.02
N PRO A 284 -8.75 4.36 -4.53
CA PRO A 284 -9.28 5.67 -4.89
C PRO A 284 -9.43 6.61 -3.68
N CYS A 285 -9.75 6.09 -2.49
CA CYS A 285 -9.82 6.90 -1.28
C CYS A 285 -8.44 7.46 -0.89
N ILE A 286 -7.38 6.64 -0.98
CA ILE A 286 -5.99 7.06 -0.74
C ILE A 286 -5.59 8.21 -1.67
N ILE A 287 -5.90 8.09 -2.97
CA ILE A 287 -5.58 9.11 -3.97
C ILE A 287 -6.39 10.38 -3.69
N SER A 288 -7.69 10.25 -3.39
CA SER A 288 -8.56 11.40 -3.06
C SER A 288 -8.10 12.18 -1.82
N ALA A 289 -7.45 11.50 -0.88
CA ALA A 289 -6.92 12.06 0.35
C ALA A 289 -5.48 12.58 0.20
N GLY A 290 -4.92 12.60 -1.02
CA GLY A 290 -3.59 13.14 -1.28
C GLY A 290 -2.44 12.30 -0.72
N LEU A 291 -2.64 10.99 -0.55
CA LEU A 291 -1.63 10.10 0.06
C LEU A 291 -1.02 9.10 -0.93
N GLY A 292 -1.22 9.27 -2.24
CA GLY A 292 -0.52 8.48 -3.24
C GLY A 292 -1.10 8.59 -4.64
N GLU A 293 -0.45 7.89 -5.56
CA GLU A 293 -0.87 7.75 -6.96
C GLU A 293 -1.08 6.28 -7.31
N LEU A 294 -1.95 6.01 -8.30
CA LEU A 294 -2.16 4.65 -8.84
C LEU A 294 -0.89 4.14 -9.52
N SER A 295 -0.55 2.87 -9.29
CA SER A 295 0.73 2.30 -9.73
C SER A 295 0.60 1.16 -10.75
N ARG A 296 1.75 0.70 -11.26
CA ARG A 296 1.88 -0.46 -12.15
C ARG A 296 1.18 -1.74 -11.66
N THR A 297 1.04 -1.92 -10.34
CA THR A 297 0.39 -3.14 -9.81
C THR A 297 -1.13 -3.16 -10.04
N GLY A 298 -1.72 -2.05 -10.50
CA GLY A 298 -3.11 -1.96 -10.95
C GLY A 298 -4.13 -1.73 -9.84
N ASP A 299 -3.97 -2.39 -8.69
CA ASP A 299 -4.90 -2.29 -7.55
C ASP A 299 -4.33 -1.53 -6.36
N CYS A 300 -3.07 -1.08 -6.41
CA CYS A 300 -2.42 -0.40 -5.28
C CYS A 300 -1.93 1.00 -5.64
N SER A 301 -2.07 1.90 -4.67
CA SER A 301 -1.41 3.20 -4.69
C SER A 301 -0.01 3.13 -4.09
N VAL A 302 0.86 4.07 -4.45
CA VAL A 302 2.19 4.26 -3.86
C VAL A 302 2.22 5.61 -3.16
N HIS A 303 2.66 5.61 -1.90
CA HIS A 303 2.94 6.84 -1.14
C HIS A 303 4.37 7.35 -1.47
N PRO A 304 4.60 8.66 -1.67
CA PRO A 304 5.89 9.21 -2.11
C PRO A 304 7.07 8.94 -1.15
N ARG A 305 6.80 8.67 0.13
CA ARG A 305 7.82 8.29 1.12
C ARG A 305 7.85 6.81 1.45
N LEU A 306 6.67 6.20 1.61
CA LEU A 306 6.51 4.85 2.15
C LEU A 306 6.44 3.80 1.03
N GLY A 307 6.35 4.23 -0.22
CA GLY A 307 6.10 3.32 -1.34
C GLY A 307 4.81 2.54 -1.13
N PHE A 308 4.90 1.21 -1.22
CA PHE A 308 3.82 0.27 -0.86
C PHE A 308 3.89 -0.20 0.60
N ARG A 309 4.86 0.26 1.40
CA ARG A 309 5.14 -0.24 2.76
C ARG A 309 4.21 0.35 3.80
N HIS A 310 2.92 0.38 3.47
CA HIS A 310 1.89 0.83 4.38
C HIS A 310 0.64 -0.05 4.23
N LYS A 311 -0.18 -0.07 5.27
CA LYS A 311 -1.59 -0.45 5.18
C LYS A 311 -2.45 0.74 5.56
N VAL A 312 -3.72 0.68 5.16
CA VAL A 312 -4.67 1.75 5.43
C VAL A 312 -5.97 1.23 6.01
N ALA A 313 -6.58 2.07 6.83
CA ALA A 313 -7.99 2.04 7.12
C ALA A 313 -8.59 3.41 6.78
N ALA A 314 -9.91 3.47 6.71
CA ALA A 314 -10.63 4.70 6.45
C ALA A 314 -11.72 4.95 7.48
N VAL A 315 -12.09 6.21 7.67
CA VAL A 315 -13.33 6.62 8.33
C VAL A 315 -14.13 7.46 7.35
N THR A 316 -15.33 7.03 7.00
CA THR A 316 -16.25 7.88 6.22
C THR A 316 -17.15 8.65 7.17
N THR A 317 -17.46 9.91 6.85
CA THR A 317 -18.14 10.82 7.78
C THR A 317 -18.91 11.95 7.09
N ASP A 318 -19.94 12.47 7.75
CA ASP A 318 -20.62 13.74 7.42
C ASP A 318 -20.14 14.94 8.24
N LEU A 319 -19.16 14.74 9.14
CA LEU A 319 -18.47 15.83 9.84
C LEU A 319 -17.90 16.82 8.82
N PRO A 320 -18.22 18.13 8.89
CA PRO A 320 -17.65 19.13 8.00
C PRO A 320 -16.13 19.20 8.16
N LEU A 321 -15.40 18.91 7.08
CA LEU A 321 -13.95 18.86 7.04
C LEU A 321 -13.42 19.57 5.79
N LEU A 322 -12.24 20.19 5.91
CA LEU A 322 -11.45 20.68 4.78
C LEU A 322 -10.68 19.49 4.15
N PRO A 323 -10.98 19.08 2.90
CA PRO A 323 -10.25 18.01 2.23
C PRO A 323 -8.87 18.46 1.73
N ASP A 324 -7.95 17.50 1.74
CA ASP A 324 -6.70 17.49 1.02
C ASP A 324 -6.96 17.30 -0.48
N GLN A 325 -5.97 17.68 -1.30
CA GLN A 325 -5.97 17.49 -2.75
C GLN A 325 -5.18 16.23 -3.12
N PRO A 326 -5.56 15.52 -4.20
CA PRO A 326 -4.69 14.51 -4.80
C PRO A 326 -3.31 15.08 -5.15
N ILE A 327 -2.34 14.18 -5.34
CA ILE A 327 -0.94 14.55 -5.58
C ILE A 327 -0.41 13.96 -6.89
N ASP A 328 0.64 14.58 -7.42
CA ASP A 328 1.51 14.10 -8.49
C ASP A 328 2.96 14.19 -8.01
N PHE A 329 3.63 13.05 -7.91
CA PHE A 329 5.06 12.93 -7.61
C PHE A 329 5.83 12.24 -8.73
N GLY A 330 5.26 12.18 -9.93
CA GLY A 330 5.87 11.58 -11.12
C GLY A 330 5.77 10.05 -11.17
N LEU A 331 4.85 9.43 -10.39
CA LEU A 331 4.77 7.97 -10.34
C LEU A 331 4.39 7.34 -11.69
N GLN A 332 3.54 8.01 -12.47
CA GLN A 332 3.11 7.48 -13.78
C GLN A 332 4.31 7.30 -14.71
N ASP A 333 5.13 8.33 -14.85
CA ASP A 333 6.37 8.29 -15.63
C ASP A 333 7.36 7.27 -15.10
N PHE A 334 7.47 7.18 -13.77
CA PHE A 334 8.32 6.18 -13.13
C PHE A 334 7.88 4.76 -13.46
N CYS A 335 6.58 4.48 -13.33
CA CYS A 335 6.01 3.17 -13.57
C CYS A 335 6.21 2.72 -15.03
N ARG A 336 6.10 3.62 -16.02
CA ARG A 336 6.34 3.31 -17.45
C ARG A 336 7.71 2.68 -17.71
N VAL A 337 8.75 3.16 -17.01
CA VAL A 337 10.14 2.77 -17.27
C VAL A 337 10.74 1.79 -16.26
N CYS A 338 10.23 1.76 -15.02
CA CYS A 338 10.86 0.99 -13.95
C CYS A 338 10.70 -0.52 -14.13
N LYS A 339 9.44 -1.01 -14.17
CA LYS A 339 9.06 -2.43 -14.31
C LYS A 339 9.61 -3.43 -13.27
N LYS A 340 10.42 -2.98 -12.30
CA LYS A 340 11.07 -3.85 -11.30
C LYS A 340 10.12 -4.73 -10.49
N CYS A 341 8.91 -4.24 -10.17
CA CYS A 341 7.89 -5.05 -9.50
C CYS A 341 7.34 -6.18 -10.39
N ALA A 342 7.26 -5.99 -11.70
CA ALA A 342 6.89 -7.02 -12.66
C ALA A 342 8.01 -8.05 -12.82
N ASP A 343 9.25 -7.58 -12.97
CA ASP A 343 10.45 -8.44 -13.12
C ASP A 343 10.66 -9.39 -11.94
N ASN A 344 10.21 -8.99 -10.74
CA ASN A 344 10.39 -9.74 -9.50
C ASN A 344 9.09 -10.37 -8.97
N CYS A 345 8.00 -10.36 -9.75
CA CYS A 345 6.74 -10.94 -9.30
C CYS A 345 6.84 -12.48 -9.31
N PRO A 346 6.79 -13.17 -8.15
CA PRO A 346 7.01 -14.62 -8.11
C PRO A 346 5.94 -15.42 -8.86
N SER A 347 4.75 -14.84 -9.04
CA SER A 347 3.66 -15.45 -9.79
C SER A 347 3.53 -14.96 -11.24
N GLY A 348 4.37 -14.01 -11.67
CA GLY A 348 4.27 -13.40 -13.00
C GLY A 348 2.96 -12.60 -13.22
N ALA A 349 2.29 -12.17 -12.15
CA ALA A 349 0.98 -11.52 -12.24
C ALA A 349 1.02 -10.06 -12.74
N ILE A 350 2.10 -9.34 -12.47
CA ILE A 350 2.17 -7.89 -12.73
C ILE A 350 2.52 -7.64 -14.20
N THR A 351 1.74 -6.78 -14.86
CA THR A 351 1.94 -6.49 -16.29
C THR A 351 3.28 -5.81 -16.60
N GLN A 352 3.85 -6.18 -17.74
CA GLN A 352 5.03 -5.57 -18.35
C GLN A 352 4.69 -4.41 -19.30
N ASP A 353 3.42 -4.07 -19.48
CA ASP A 353 2.98 -3.03 -20.41
C ASP A 353 3.59 -1.67 -20.06
N THR A 354 4.02 -0.93 -21.08
CA THR A 354 4.56 0.42 -20.84
C THR A 354 3.43 1.37 -20.46
N GLU A 355 2.35 1.37 -21.23
CA GLU A 355 1.19 2.25 -21.04
C GLU A 355 0.11 1.60 -20.16
N PRO A 356 -0.62 2.38 -19.33
CA PRO A 356 -1.86 1.91 -18.74
C PRO A 356 -2.93 1.72 -19.83
N VAL A 357 -3.86 0.81 -19.58
CA VAL A 357 -4.98 0.49 -20.48
C VAL A 357 -6.30 0.82 -19.79
N GLU A 358 -7.36 0.98 -20.58
CA GLU A 358 -8.71 1.19 -20.04
C GLU A 358 -9.19 -0.04 -19.26
N TYR A 359 -9.74 0.20 -18.07
CA TYR A 359 -10.39 -0.78 -17.23
C TYR A 359 -11.48 -0.10 -16.40
N ASN A 360 -12.74 -0.56 -16.52
CA ASN A 360 -13.87 -0.03 -15.75
C ASN A 360 -13.95 1.52 -15.75
N GLY A 361 -13.79 2.15 -16.93
CA GLY A 361 -13.91 3.59 -17.09
C GLY A 361 -12.69 4.42 -16.64
N TYR A 362 -11.55 3.82 -16.28
CA TYR A 362 -10.31 4.55 -15.96
C TYR A 362 -9.06 3.87 -16.54
N LEU A 363 -7.98 4.62 -16.69
CA LEU A 363 -6.69 4.08 -17.14
C LEU A 363 -5.90 3.46 -15.98
N ARG A 364 -5.43 2.22 -16.15
CA ARG A 364 -4.54 1.55 -15.19
C ARG A 364 -3.63 0.53 -15.84
N TRP A 365 -2.52 0.18 -15.20
CA TRP A 365 -1.80 -1.05 -15.54
C TRP A 365 -2.57 -2.27 -15.07
N ASN A 366 -3.04 -3.09 -15.99
CA ASN A 366 -3.94 -4.19 -15.64
C ASN A 366 -3.16 -5.49 -15.36
N SER A 367 -2.91 -5.75 -14.08
CA SER A 367 -2.24 -6.98 -13.62
C SER A 367 -3.22 -8.15 -13.46
N ASN A 368 -2.74 -9.39 -13.56
CA ASN A 368 -3.54 -10.59 -13.37
C ASN A 368 -3.78 -10.88 -11.87
N MET A 369 -4.89 -10.33 -11.35
CA MET A 369 -5.24 -10.44 -9.94
C MET A 369 -5.64 -11.86 -9.50
N GLU A 370 -6.09 -12.71 -10.41
CA GLU A 370 -6.33 -14.13 -10.13
C GLU A 370 -5.01 -14.84 -9.81
N THR A 371 -4.00 -14.70 -10.67
CA THR A 371 -2.67 -15.31 -10.47
C THR A 371 -2.00 -14.78 -9.21
N CYS A 372 -2.11 -13.48 -8.93
CA CYS A 372 -1.65 -12.89 -7.66
C CYS A 372 -2.36 -13.51 -6.45
N THR A 373 -3.69 -13.64 -6.51
CA THR A 373 -4.49 -14.20 -5.40
C THR A 373 -4.14 -15.66 -5.16
N LYS A 374 -4.10 -16.48 -6.22
CA LYS A 374 -3.72 -17.90 -6.15
C LYS A 374 -2.40 -18.04 -5.40
N PHE A 375 -1.34 -17.36 -5.87
CA PHE A 375 -0.03 -17.39 -5.22
C PHE A 375 -0.10 -16.97 -3.75
N ARG A 376 -0.77 -15.87 -3.41
CA ARG A 376 -0.86 -15.41 -2.02
C ARG A 376 -1.60 -16.38 -1.11
N THR A 377 -2.63 -17.06 -1.62
CA THR A 377 -3.39 -18.04 -0.84
C THR A 377 -2.69 -19.38 -0.71
N THR A 378 -1.82 -19.75 -1.66
CA THR A 378 -1.19 -21.07 -1.73
C THR A 378 0.33 -21.04 -1.59
N ASN A 379 0.93 -19.89 -1.28
CA ASN A 379 2.39 -19.73 -1.18
C ASN A 379 3.01 -20.83 -0.30
N LYS A 380 3.96 -21.58 -0.86
CA LYS A 380 4.63 -22.71 -0.20
C LYS A 380 5.96 -22.33 0.45
N GLU A 381 6.42 -21.09 0.24
CA GLU A 381 7.67 -20.55 0.79
C GLU A 381 7.41 -19.56 1.93
N GLY A 382 6.13 -19.25 2.23
CA GLY A 382 5.79 -18.25 3.24
C GLY A 382 4.30 -18.03 3.44
N SER A 383 3.98 -16.90 4.09
CA SER A 383 2.62 -16.47 4.40
C SER A 383 2.25 -15.28 3.52
N SER A 384 1.31 -15.41 2.58
CA SER A 384 0.95 -14.36 1.62
C SER A 384 2.14 -13.94 0.73
N CYS A 385 2.16 -12.71 0.22
CA CYS A 385 3.23 -12.09 -0.56
C CYS A 385 3.12 -10.56 -0.48
N GLY A 386 4.27 -9.91 -0.54
CA GLY A 386 4.50 -8.47 -0.64
C GLY A 386 5.79 -8.15 -1.41
N ARG A 387 6.24 -9.04 -2.31
CA ARG A 387 7.52 -8.89 -3.04
C ARG A 387 7.59 -7.59 -3.83
N CYS A 388 6.48 -7.17 -4.46
CA CYS A 388 6.39 -5.91 -5.19
C CYS A 388 6.68 -4.68 -4.30
N MET A 389 6.30 -4.72 -3.03
CA MET A 389 6.64 -3.69 -2.05
C MET A 389 8.14 -3.68 -1.78
N LYS A 390 8.75 -4.84 -1.52
CA LYS A 390 10.18 -4.93 -1.21
C LYS A 390 11.07 -4.39 -2.33
N VAL A 391 10.73 -4.69 -3.58
CA VAL A 391 11.57 -4.32 -4.74
C VAL A 391 11.31 -2.92 -5.28
N CYS A 392 10.21 -2.27 -4.89
CA CYS A 392 9.87 -0.96 -5.43
C CYS A 392 10.92 0.09 -5.02
N PRO A 393 11.46 0.89 -5.96
CA PRO A 393 12.39 1.96 -5.60
C PRO A 393 11.76 3.07 -4.75
N TRP A 394 10.46 3.32 -4.90
CA TRP A 394 9.71 4.29 -4.08
C TRP A 394 9.47 3.84 -2.63
N ASN A 395 9.69 2.56 -2.32
CA ASN A 395 9.72 2.11 -0.94
C ASN A 395 11.08 2.50 -0.34
N THR A 396 11.17 3.71 0.21
CA THR A 396 12.42 4.29 0.75
C THR A 396 13.12 3.30 1.68
N LYS A 397 14.33 2.87 1.32
CA LYS A 397 15.04 1.77 1.99
C LYS A 397 16.07 2.23 3.01
N GLU A 398 16.40 3.51 3.01
CA GLU A 398 17.34 4.12 3.94
C GLU A 398 17.12 5.63 4.02
N GLU A 399 17.63 6.24 5.09
CA GLU A 399 17.67 7.69 5.27
C GLU A 399 19.10 8.18 5.02
N SER A 400 19.41 8.42 3.75
CA SER A 400 20.72 8.93 3.30
C SER A 400 20.52 10.09 2.34
N TRP A 401 21.45 11.06 2.32
CA TRP A 401 21.34 12.23 1.43
C TRP A 401 21.25 11.83 -0.04
N PHE A 402 21.95 10.76 -0.45
CA PHE A 402 21.95 10.31 -1.85
C PHE A 402 20.69 9.53 -2.21
N HIS A 403 20.08 8.80 -1.28
CA HIS A 403 18.77 8.19 -1.49
C HIS A 403 17.69 9.28 -1.61
N SER A 404 17.76 10.31 -0.77
CA SER A 404 16.87 11.48 -0.85
C SER A 404 17.02 12.19 -2.20
N ALA A 405 18.26 12.48 -2.63
CA ALA A 405 18.52 13.08 -3.93
C ALA A 405 18.03 12.19 -5.08
N GLY A 406 18.27 10.87 -5.03
CA GLY A 406 17.78 9.94 -6.04
C GLY A 406 16.26 9.92 -6.15
N THR A 407 15.56 9.91 -5.01
CA THR A 407 14.08 9.95 -4.95
C THR A 407 13.54 11.26 -5.52
N TRP A 408 14.15 12.39 -5.15
CA TRP A 408 13.82 13.69 -5.72
C TRP A 408 14.05 13.71 -7.22
N ILE A 409 15.21 13.28 -7.72
CA ILE A 409 15.50 13.22 -9.17
C ILE A 409 14.45 12.35 -9.87
N GLY A 410 14.15 11.16 -9.32
CA GLY A 410 13.18 10.23 -9.87
C GLY A 410 11.76 10.79 -10.03
N SER A 411 11.38 11.82 -9.25
CA SER A 411 10.09 12.50 -9.39
C SER A 411 9.97 13.45 -10.61
N HIS A 412 11.05 13.66 -11.37
CA HIS A 412 11.09 14.65 -12.47
C HIS A 412 11.04 14.01 -13.87
N GLY A 413 10.11 13.08 -14.08
CA GLY A 413 9.82 12.49 -15.40
C GLY A 413 10.63 11.24 -15.77
N GLN A 414 10.40 10.71 -16.98
CA GLN A 414 10.84 9.37 -17.38
C GLN A 414 12.36 9.18 -17.46
N ILE A 415 13.10 10.18 -17.94
CA ILE A 415 14.57 10.10 -18.05
C ILE A 415 15.18 9.98 -16.65
N SER A 416 14.76 10.84 -15.74
CA SER A 416 15.19 10.85 -14.34
C SER A 416 14.76 9.57 -13.60
N SER A 417 13.56 9.07 -13.91
CA SER A 417 13.07 7.78 -13.40
C SER A 417 13.93 6.59 -13.84
N LYS A 418 14.41 6.56 -15.09
CA LYS A 418 15.35 5.53 -15.56
C LYS A 418 16.67 5.57 -14.80
N LEU A 419 17.19 6.77 -14.52
CA LEU A 419 18.41 6.95 -13.73
C LEU A 419 18.21 6.41 -12.30
N LEU A 420 17.11 6.78 -11.63
CA LEU A 420 16.81 6.26 -10.28
C LEU A 420 16.71 4.72 -10.28
N LYS A 421 16.02 4.12 -11.26
CA LYS A 421 15.98 2.66 -11.41
C LYS A 421 17.39 2.07 -11.52
N GLY A 422 18.22 2.62 -12.42
CA GLY A 422 19.58 2.13 -12.64
C GLY A 422 20.45 2.21 -11.38
N MET A 423 20.32 3.28 -10.59
CA MET A 423 20.98 3.40 -9.29
C MET A 423 20.46 2.37 -8.28
N ASP A 424 19.14 2.19 -8.18
CA ASP A 424 18.53 1.20 -7.26
C ASP A 424 18.99 -0.23 -7.61
N ASP A 425 19.10 -0.57 -8.90
CA ASP A 425 19.63 -1.86 -9.36
C ASP A 425 21.15 -2.00 -9.08
N MET A 426 21.94 -0.97 -9.36
CA MET A 426 23.40 -0.96 -9.10
C MET A 426 23.74 -1.19 -7.62
N PHE A 427 22.94 -0.63 -6.71
CA PHE A 427 23.12 -0.83 -5.27
C PHE A 427 22.51 -2.13 -4.73
N GLY A 428 21.83 -2.93 -5.57
CA GLY A 428 21.22 -4.19 -5.17
C GLY A 428 19.96 -4.03 -4.31
N TYR A 429 19.35 -2.85 -4.33
CA TYR A 429 18.18 -2.55 -3.50
C TYR A 429 16.99 -3.45 -3.86
N GLY A 430 16.32 -3.94 -2.83
CA GLY A 430 15.10 -4.76 -2.96
C GLY A 430 15.34 -6.26 -3.19
N THR A 431 16.55 -6.67 -3.57
CA THR A 431 16.92 -8.10 -3.64
C THR A 431 17.72 -8.57 -2.44
N GLU A 432 18.38 -7.65 -1.73
CA GLU A 432 19.13 -7.95 -0.52
C GLU A 432 18.24 -8.45 0.64
N GLN A 433 18.82 -9.29 1.49
CA GLN A 433 18.29 -9.68 2.79
C GLN A 433 19.30 -9.25 3.84
N ILE A 434 18.87 -8.39 4.77
CA ILE A 434 19.76 -7.86 5.81
C ILE A 434 19.52 -8.65 7.10
N ASP A 435 20.22 -9.78 7.25
CA ASP A 435 20.01 -10.78 8.31
C ASP A 435 20.01 -10.21 9.73
N LYS A 436 20.73 -9.11 9.99
CA LYS A 436 20.73 -8.45 11.31
C LYS A 436 19.34 -7.99 11.78
N TYR A 437 18.40 -7.80 10.86
CA TYR A 437 17.01 -7.43 11.14
C TYR A 437 16.05 -8.62 11.14
N LYS A 438 16.53 -9.85 10.85
CA LYS A 438 15.72 -11.06 10.89
C LYS A 438 15.52 -11.50 12.35
N TRP A 439 14.37 -11.13 12.92
CA TRP A 439 14.03 -11.41 14.31
C TRP A 439 13.00 -12.53 14.49
N TRP A 440 12.25 -12.85 13.44
CA TRP A 440 11.16 -13.82 13.52
C TRP A 440 11.66 -15.26 13.41
N LEU A 441 10.86 -16.17 13.94
CA LEU A 441 11.05 -17.61 13.80
C LEU A 441 10.28 -18.12 12.58
N GLU A 442 10.67 -19.29 12.08
CA GLU A 442 10.04 -19.95 10.94
C GLU A 442 9.53 -21.34 11.34
N TRP A 443 8.39 -21.72 10.78
CA TRP A 443 7.71 -23.01 10.96
C TRP A 443 7.40 -23.60 9.58
N PRO A 444 8.38 -24.22 8.90
CA PRO A 444 8.22 -24.77 7.56
C PRO A 444 7.05 -25.76 7.43
N GLU A 445 6.71 -26.46 8.51
CA GLU A 445 5.58 -27.39 8.60
C GLU A 445 4.21 -26.72 8.40
N LEU A 446 4.10 -25.41 8.61
CA LEU A 446 2.87 -24.63 8.40
C LEU A 446 2.75 -24.07 6.97
N LEU A 447 3.79 -24.20 6.13
CA LEU A 447 3.80 -23.56 4.81
C LEU A 447 2.93 -24.27 3.78
N ALA A 448 2.72 -25.57 3.92
CA ALA A 448 1.84 -26.31 3.02
C ALA A 448 0.37 -25.95 3.28
N THR A 449 -0.40 -25.72 2.22
CA THR A 449 -1.86 -25.60 2.35
C THR A 449 -2.42 -26.97 2.73
N PRO A 450 -3.17 -27.11 3.83
CA PRO A 450 -3.64 -28.42 4.28
C PRO A 450 -4.76 -28.93 3.35
N GLU A 451 -4.95 -30.25 3.27
CA GLU A 451 -6.00 -30.86 2.42
C GLU A 451 -7.42 -30.53 2.89
N LYS A 452 -7.56 -30.30 4.20
CA LYS A 452 -8.76 -29.81 4.88
C LYS A 452 -8.31 -28.78 5.90
N MET A 453 -9.12 -27.75 6.14
CA MET A 453 -8.84 -26.82 7.23
C MET A 453 -8.67 -27.63 8.52
N PRO A 454 -7.52 -27.58 9.21
CA PRO A 454 -7.45 -28.09 10.57
C PRO A 454 -8.56 -27.38 11.33
N GLY A 455 -9.40 -28.12 12.06
CA GLY A 455 -10.52 -27.55 12.79
C GLY A 455 -10.04 -26.28 13.49
N LEU A 456 -10.81 -25.19 13.41
CA LEU A 456 -10.42 -23.87 13.92
C LEU A 456 -10.08 -23.98 15.41
N VAL A 457 -8.84 -24.34 15.73
CA VAL A 457 -8.31 -24.17 17.07
C VAL A 457 -8.15 -22.67 17.16
N LYS A 458 -9.19 -22.01 17.68
CA LYS A 458 -8.99 -20.73 18.35
C LYS A 458 -7.91 -21.00 19.38
N TYR A 459 -6.71 -20.51 19.11
CA TYR A 459 -5.74 -20.32 20.18
C TYR A 459 -6.22 -19.17 21.06
#